data_AF-A0A252DNI8-F1
#
_entry.id   AF-A0A252DNI8-F1
#
_cell.length_a   1.000
_cell.length_b   1.000
_cell.length_c   1.000
_cell.angle_alpha   90.00
_cell.angle_beta   90.00
_cell.angle_gamma   90.00
#
_symmetry.space_group_name_H-M   'P 1'
#
loop_
_entity.id
_entity.type
_entity.pdbx_description
1 polymer ?
#
loop_
_entity_poly.entity_id
_entity_poly.type
_entity_poly.pdbx_seq_one_letter_code
_entity_poly.pdbx_strand_id
1 'polypeptide(L)' 'MILPGATVRVKNPADIYYRYEGLVQRVSDGKVAVLFEGGNWDKLITFRLSELETVETTAKKKGK' A
#
# COMPACT_ATOMS: atom_id res chain seq x y z
N MET A 1 11.56 -3.90 3.24
CA MET A 1 11.68 -3.75 1.77
C MET A 1 10.28 -3.81 1.17
N ILE A 2 9.91 -2.92 0.25
CA ILE A 2 8.57 -2.89 -0.36
C ILE A 2 8.63 -3.62 -1.70
N LEU A 3 7.77 -4.61 -1.89
CA LEU A 3 7.66 -5.43 -3.09
C LEU A 3 6.20 -5.48 -3.56
N PRO A 4 5.94 -5.80 -4.84
CA PRO A 4 4.59 -6.17 -5.29
C PRO A 4 3.97 -7.24 -4.37
N GLY A 5 2.71 -7.03 -3.99
CA GLY A 5 1.98 -7.85 -3.02
C GLY A 5 2.16 -7.47 -1.55
N ALA A 6 3.05 -6.53 -1.21
CA ALA A 6 3.16 -6.02 0.15
C ALA A 6 2.00 -5.09 0.51
N THR A 7 1.56 -5.13 1.77
CA THR A 7 0.64 -4.12 2.32
C THR A 7 1.46 -2.93 2.82
N VAL A 8 1.06 -1.74 2.41
CA VAL A 8 1.72 -0.48 2.79
C VAL A 8 0.69 0.51 3.33
N ARG A 9 1.16 1.40 4.21
CA ARG A 9 0.40 2.55 4.69
C ARG A 9 1.04 3.84 4.20
N VAL A 10 0.22 4.80 3.81
CA VAL A 10 0.70 6.16 3.49
C VAL A 10 0.99 6.91 4.79
N LYS A 11 2.24 7.35 4.96
CA LYS A 11 2.68 8.08 6.16
C LYS A 11 2.87 9.58 5.95
N ASN A 12 2.70 10.08 4.72
CA ASN A 12 2.76 11.52 4.44
C ASN A 12 1.47 12.21 4.97
N PRO A 13 1.54 13.08 5.99
CA PRO A 13 0.37 13.76 6.55
C PRO A 13 -0.22 14.84 5.64
N ALA A 14 0.50 15.26 4.61
CA ALA A 14 0.02 16.23 3.63
C ALA A 14 -0.74 15.58 2.45
N ASP A 15 -0.87 14.25 2.45
CA ASP A 15 -1.57 13.50 1.40
C ASP A 15 -3.00 13.13 1.84
N ILE A 16 -3.96 13.16 0.92
CA ILE A 16 -5.35 12.79 1.20
C ILE A 16 -5.52 11.31 1.60
N TYR A 17 -4.57 10.47 1.22
CA TYR A 17 -4.52 9.06 1.58
C TYR A 17 -3.77 8.82 2.89
N TYR A 18 -3.45 9.86 3.68
CA TYR A 18 -2.74 9.70 4.96
C TYR A 18 -3.42 8.65 5.85
N ARG A 19 -2.62 7.68 6.30
CA ARG A 19 -3.01 6.49 7.09
C ARG A 19 -3.87 5.45 6.37
N TYR A 20 -4.21 5.66 5.11
CA TYR A 20 -4.83 4.60 4.32
C TYR A 20 -3.82 3.49 4.03
N GLU A 21 -4.32 2.27 4.03
CA GLU A 21 -3.57 1.06 3.70
C GLU A 21 -4.01 0.56 2.33
N GLY A 22 -3.05 0.03 1.58
CA GLY A 22 -3.32 -0.54 0.27
C GLY A 22 -2.28 -1.56 -0.15
N LEU A 23 -2.57 -2.25 -1.24
CA LEU A 23 -1.74 -3.32 -1.77
C LEU A 23 -0.83 -2.79 -2.87
N VAL A 24 0.47 -3.06 -2.75
CA VAL A 24 1.43 -2.69 -3.79
C VAL A 24 1.22 -3.55 -5.03
N GLN A 25 0.94 -2.92 -6.16
CA GLN A 25 0.76 -3.61 -7.45
C GLN A 25 2.06 -3.67 -8.26
N ARG A 26 2.86 -2.60 -8.20
CA ARG A 26 4.16 -2.52 -8.91
C ARG A 26 5.09 -1.51 -8.26
N VAL A 27 6.38 -1.71 -8.51
CA VAL A 27 7.47 -0.80 -8.11
C VAL A 27 8.31 -0.49 -9.35
N SER A 28 8.53 0.79 -9.64
CA SER A 28 9.38 1.26 -10.76
C SER A 28 10.00 2.59 -10.38
N ASP A 29 11.29 2.77 -10.66
CA ASP A 29 11.99 4.07 -10.56
C ASP A 29 11.78 4.79 -9.21
N GLY A 30 11.82 4.04 -8.10
CA GLY A 30 11.62 4.58 -6.75
C GLY A 30 10.17 4.99 -6.42
N LYS A 31 9.23 4.69 -7.31
CA LYS A 31 7.79 4.89 -7.13
C LYS A 31 7.07 3.56 -6.93
N VAL A 32 5.97 3.62 -6.22
CA VAL A 32 5.16 2.47 -5.82
C VAL A 32 3.72 2.74 -6.19
N ALA A 33 3.13 1.89 -7.02
CA ALA A 33 1.70 1.96 -7.30
C ALA A 33 0.95 1.13 -6.26
N VAL A 34 0.06 1.79 -5.52
CA VAL A 34 -0.73 1.23 -4.43
C VAL A 34 -2.19 1.20 -4.85
N LEU A 35 -2.79 0.02 -4.79
CA LEU A 35 -4.21 -0.19 -4.99
C LEU A 35 -4.93 -0.02 -3.65
N PHE A 36 -5.89 0.91 -3.62
CA PHE A 36 -6.85 1.05 -2.54
C PHE A 36 -8.19 0.48 -2.99
N GLU A 37 -8.75 -0.39 -2.17
CA GLU A 37 -10.04 -1.06 -2.42
C GLU A 37 -11.01 -0.71 -1.29
N GLY A 38 -12.27 -0.51 -1.64
CA GLY A 38 -13.34 -0.20 -0.68
C GLY A 38 -14.72 -0.29 -1.30
N GLY A 39 -15.41 -1.42 -1.10
CA GLY A 39 -16.73 -1.66 -1.69
C GLY A 39 -16.64 -1.83 -3.21
N ASN A 40 -17.36 -0.99 -3.97
CA ASN A 40 -17.31 -0.99 -5.45
C ASN A 40 -16.31 0.05 -6.01
N TRP A 41 -15.45 0.60 -5.16
CA TRP A 41 -14.50 1.63 -5.56
C TRP A 41 -13.08 1.12 -5.38
N ASP A 42 -12.35 1.15 -6.49
CA ASP A 42 -10.92 0.85 -6.53
C ASP A 42 -10.17 2.02 -7.15
N LYS A 43 -9.04 2.40 -6.54
CA LYS A 43 -8.10 3.35 -7.15
C LYS A 43 -6.66 2.94 -6.99
N LEU A 44 -5.94 3.05 -8.10
CA LEU A 44 -4.50 2.86 -8.17
C LEU A 44 -3.80 4.22 -8.15
N ILE A 45 -3.06 4.49 -7.08
CA ILE A 45 -2.34 5.76 -6.88
C ILE A 45 -0.85 5.48 -6.76
N THR A 46 -0.01 6.35 -7.32
CA THR A 46 1.44 6.18 -7.31
C THR A 46 2.08 7.13 -6.29
N PHE A 47 2.86 6.57 -5.37
CA PHE A 47 3.59 7.30 -4.33
C PHE A 47 5.09 7.16 -4.51
N ARG A 48 5.87 8.02 -3.86
CA ARG A 48 7.30 7.75 -3.64
C ARG A 48 7.46 6.72 -2.53
N LEU A 49 8.50 5.90 -2.62
CA LEU A 49 8.85 4.92 -1.58
C LEU A 49 8.97 5.56 -0.19
N SER A 50 9.47 6.80 -0.11
CA SER A 50 9.65 7.56 1.14
C SER A 50 8.34 7.96 1.82
N GLU A 51 7.22 7.95 1.10
CA GLU A 51 5.89 8.34 1.59
C GLU A 51 5.11 7.15 2.17
N LEU A 52 5.70 5.95 2.10
CA LEU A 52 5.09 4.70 2.50
C LEU A 52 5.83 4.07 3.68
N GLU A 53 5.10 3.28 4.45
CA GLU A 53 5.63 2.33 5.44
C GLU A 53 5.02 0.95 5.20
N THR A 54 5.80 -0.11 5.42
CA THR A 54 5.27 -1.49 5.37
C THR A 54 4.45 -1.77 6.60
N VAL A 55 3.25 -2.34 6.40
CA VAL A 55 2.42 -2.83 7.50
C VAL A 55 2.67 -4.32 7.63
N GLU A 56 3.10 -4.77 8.81
CA GLU A 56 3.16 -6.19 9.10
C GLU A 56 1.74 -6.72 9.25
N THR A 57 1.23 -7.33 8.17
CA THR A 57 0.06 -8.17 8.28
C THR A 57 0.45 -9.40 9.09
N THR A 58 0.03 -9.47 10.36
CA THR A 58 -0.02 -10.74 11.08
C THR A 58 -1.00 -11.63 10.33
N ALA A 59 -0.52 -12.37 9.34
CA ALA A 59 -1.32 -13.37 8.66
C ALA A 59 -1.76 -14.37 9.73
N LYS A 60 -3.01 -14.27 10.19
CA LYS A 60 -3.70 -15.43 10.75
C LYS A 60 -3.66 -16.46 9.62
N LYS A 61 -2.81 -17.49 9.75
CA LYS A 61 -2.90 -18.72 8.97
C LYS A 61 -4.38 -19.14 9.00
N LYS A 62 -5.12 -18.92 7.93
CA LYS A 62 -6.38 -19.65 7.71
C LYS A 62 -5.95 -21.08 7.45
N GLY A 63 -6.04 -21.89 8.49
CA GLY A 63 -5.68 -23.29 8.46
C GLY A 63 -6.62 -24.10 7.59
N LYS A 64 -6.01 -25.09 6.94
CA LYS A 64 -6.53 -26.36 6.41
C LYS A 64 -7.61 -26.30 5.34
#